data_AF-A0A9W4SDN6-F1
#
_entry.id   AF-A0A9W4SDN6-F1
#
_cell.length_a   1.000
_cell.length_b   1.000
_cell.length_c   1.000
_cell.angle_alpha   90.00
_cell.angle_beta   90.00
_cell.angle_gamma   90.00
#
_symmetry.space_group_name_H-M   'P 1'
#
loop_
_entity.id
_entity.type
_entity.pdbx_description
1 polymer ?
#
loop_
_entity_poly.entity_id
_entity_poly.type
_entity_poly.pdbx_seq_one_letter_code
_entity_poly.pdbx_strand_id
1 'polypeptide(L)'
;MLLNIPIVDYDFEDDNFHTEEVRQIKSRPLNEMLYQKLDKQTSELECLCERIKDLEIQRTNTQKHHHILPSKESASAPPSISYLSPINLPPIGELIDYQSIMRRVEELERNSILANHELGRLRRENVDLNDKIPLLVQVEVNLQLKKFKKEISKNLPSSHPSSNYLSSQRDTDFDQLHTQIKKIYDYKASLKNIRYLKHYFSNDHLIRYTKSEHFNSLSEKIKRLINLLIYEILSDEFRLESLKLSQKLEEYIKRNLIPELPNGCKSYTEFEYNKAFKFLSKMQKKRVKKLVRLENNNNMTTPKRFLQKQKKSYKWSNNYAVKHGGLIVICADDIEYY
;
A
#
# COMPACT_ATOMS: atom_id res chain seq x y z
N MET A 1 19.63 39.51 -6.92
CA MET A 1 20.40 38.39 -6.34
C MET A 1 19.49 37.19 -6.27
N LEU A 2 19.55 36.30 -7.29
CA LEU A 2 18.77 35.07 -7.34
C LEU A 2 19.59 33.97 -6.66
N LEU A 3 19.06 33.40 -5.58
CA LEU A 3 19.67 32.27 -4.89
C LEU A 3 19.45 31.02 -5.74
N ASN A 4 20.51 30.54 -6.38
CA ASN A 4 20.57 29.22 -6.99
C ASN A 4 20.42 28.17 -5.88
N ILE A 5 19.21 27.64 -5.69
CA ILE A 5 19.00 26.45 -4.88
C ILE A 5 19.17 25.25 -5.81
N PRO A 6 20.16 24.37 -5.59
CA PRO A 6 20.35 23.20 -6.43
C PRO A 6 19.12 22.29 -6.33
N ILE A 7 18.61 21.92 -7.50
CA ILE A 7 17.62 20.85 -7.64
C ILE A 7 18.37 19.55 -7.32
N VAL A 8 18.30 19.14 -6.05
CA VAL A 8 18.74 17.81 -5.64
C VAL A 8 17.63 16.85 -6.03
N ASP A 9 17.82 16.17 -7.16
CA ASP A 9 17.12 14.91 -7.42
C ASP A 9 17.57 13.95 -6.32
N TYR A 10 16.75 13.84 -5.27
CA TYR A 10 16.93 12.83 -4.24
C TYR A 10 16.58 11.48 -4.85
N ASP A 11 17.57 10.83 -5.45
CA ASP A 11 17.57 9.38 -5.54
C ASP A 11 17.52 8.85 -4.11
N PHE A 12 16.41 8.18 -3.80
CA PHE A 12 16.15 7.52 -2.54
C PHE A 12 17.04 6.27 -2.51
N GLU A 13 18.34 6.45 -2.29
CA GLU A 13 19.20 5.38 -1.81
C GLU A 13 18.68 4.99 -0.42
N ASP A 14 18.17 3.76 -0.34
CA ASP A 14 17.69 3.14 0.88
C ASP A 14 18.84 3.04 1.89
N ASP A 15 18.99 4.06 2.73
CA ASP A 15 19.76 3.97 3.97
C ASP A 15 19.04 3.02 4.93
N ASN A 16 19.29 1.74 4.70
CA ASN A 16 18.93 0.60 5.51
C ASN A 16 19.81 0.57 6.77
N PHE A 17 19.70 1.59 7.62
CA PHE A 17 20.30 1.60 8.96
C PHE A 17 19.26 1.24 10.02
N HIS A 18 19.35 -0.02 10.45
CA HIS A 18 18.91 -0.58 11.73
C HIS A 18 17.54 -0.12 12.28
N THR A 19 16.46 -0.62 11.67
CA THR A 19 15.14 -0.70 12.32
C THR A 19 14.63 -2.13 12.53
N GLU A 20 15.54 -3.11 12.55
CA GLU A 20 15.22 -4.52 12.78
C GLU A 20 14.82 -4.82 14.24
N GLU A 21 15.24 -4.00 15.22
CA GLU A 21 15.17 -4.41 16.64
C GLU A 21 13.85 -4.07 17.35
N VAL A 22 13.05 -3.12 16.83
CA VAL A 22 11.82 -2.65 17.53
C VAL A 22 10.54 -3.24 16.94
N ARG A 23 10.60 -3.92 15.79
CA ARG A 23 9.48 -4.77 15.32
C ARG A 23 9.51 -6.19 15.91
N GLN A 24 10.55 -6.55 16.65
CA GLN A 24 10.74 -7.90 17.17
C GLN A 24 9.96 -8.22 18.46
N ILE A 25 9.32 -7.26 19.15
CA ILE A 25 8.85 -7.54 20.53
C ILE A 25 7.34 -7.86 20.63
N LYS A 26 6.52 -7.70 19.58
CA LYS A 26 5.06 -8.01 19.68
C LYS A 26 4.44 -8.90 18.62
N SER A 27 5.19 -9.34 17.60
CA SER A 27 4.75 -10.36 16.62
C SER A 27 5.58 -11.64 16.62
N ARG A 28 6.66 -11.71 17.42
CA ARG A 28 7.57 -12.86 17.49
C ARG A 28 6.90 -14.19 17.85
N PRO A 29 6.09 -14.32 18.91
CA PRO A 29 5.66 -15.66 19.34
C PRO A 29 4.71 -16.32 18.34
N LEU A 30 3.90 -15.54 17.60
CA LEU A 30 2.95 -16.10 16.64
C LEU A 30 3.63 -16.56 15.35
N ASN A 31 4.58 -15.77 14.84
CA ASN A 31 5.34 -16.15 13.64
C ASN A 31 6.27 -17.33 13.92
N GLU A 32 6.94 -17.36 15.06
CA GLU A 32 7.88 -18.42 15.43
C GLU A 32 7.16 -19.77 15.61
N MET A 33 5.97 -19.77 16.19
CA MET A 33 5.12 -20.98 16.29
C MET A 33 4.63 -21.45 14.91
N LEU A 34 4.31 -20.52 13.99
CA LEU A 34 3.91 -20.89 12.62
C LEU A 34 5.08 -21.50 11.84
N TYR A 35 6.29 -20.93 11.96
CA TYR A 35 7.49 -21.48 11.34
C TYR A 35 7.84 -22.86 11.90
N GLN A 36 7.78 -23.05 13.23
CA GLN A 36 7.99 -24.38 13.83
C GLN A 36 6.98 -25.41 13.34
N LYS A 37 5.72 -25.02 13.17
CA LYS A 37 4.68 -25.92 12.66
C LYS A 37 4.92 -26.28 11.19
N LEU A 38 5.39 -25.31 10.39
CA LEU A 38 5.73 -25.53 8.99
C LEU A 38 6.95 -26.44 8.84
N ASP A 39 8.03 -26.19 9.60
CA ASP A 39 9.23 -27.04 9.60
C ASP A 39 8.91 -28.48 9.99
N LYS A 40 8.06 -28.66 11.01
CA LYS A 40 7.62 -30.00 11.40
C LYS A 40 6.88 -30.71 10.27
N GLN A 41 5.96 -30.02 9.59
CA GLN A 41 5.22 -30.60 8.46
C GLN A 41 6.14 -30.91 7.27
N THR A 42 7.11 -30.05 6.97
CA THR A 42 8.10 -30.28 5.92
C THR A 42 8.96 -31.51 6.23
N SER A 43 9.44 -31.64 7.47
CA SER A 43 10.24 -32.79 7.90
C SER A 43 9.45 -34.11 7.86
N GLU A 44 8.17 -34.09 8.26
CA GLU A 44 7.28 -35.25 8.13
C GLU A 44 7.08 -35.66 6.67
N LEU A 45 6.95 -34.68 5.76
CA LEU A 45 6.80 -34.93 4.33
C LEU A 45 8.07 -35.50 3.70
N GLU A 46 9.25 -34.95 4.04
CA GLU A 46 10.55 -35.46 3.58
C GLU A 46 10.77 -36.90 4.03
N CYS A 47 10.47 -37.21 5.30
CA CYS A 47 10.56 -38.57 5.84
C CYS A 47 9.65 -39.56 5.08
N LEU A 48 8.44 -39.12 4.70
CA LEU A 48 7.52 -39.93 3.89
C LEU A 48 8.09 -40.17 2.47
N CYS A 49 8.64 -39.13 1.84
CA CYS A 49 9.24 -39.22 0.52
C CYS A 49 10.43 -40.19 0.48
N GLU A 50 11.32 -40.14 1.48
CA GLU A 50 12.43 -41.10 1.58
C GLU A 50 11.93 -42.54 1.76
N ARG A 51 10.90 -42.75 2.60
CA ARG A 51 10.29 -44.08 2.75
C ARG A 51 9.68 -44.61 1.47
N ILE A 52 9.08 -43.75 0.63
CA ILE A 52 8.55 -44.13 -0.68
C ILE A 52 9.69 -44.56 -1.63
N LYS A 53 10.81 -43.82 -1.65
CA LYS A 53 11.99 -44.18 -2.46
C LYS A 53 12.56 -45.54 -2.06
N ASP A 54 12.68 -45.81 -0.76
CA ASP A 54 13.18 -47.10 -0.28
C ASP A 54 12.30 -48.27 -0.73
N LEU A 55 10.98 -48.09 -0.67
CA LEU A 55 10.02 -49.09 -1.15
C LEU A 55 10.14 -49.33 -2.67
N GLU A 56 10.41 -48.27 -3.45
CA GLU A 56 10.61 -48.38 -4.89
C GLU A 56 11.93 -49.08 -5.24
N ILE A 57 13.01 -48.81 -4.51
CA ILE A 57 14.29 -49.53 -4.63
C ILE A 57 14.10 -51.01 -4.30
N GLN A 58 13.39 -51.33 -3.20
CA GLN A 58 13.08 -52.72 -2.86
C GLN A 58 12.33 -53.43 -3.98
N ARG A 59 11.30 -52.77 -4.56
CA ARG A 59 10.50 -53.31 -5.67
C ARG A 59 11.32 -53.61 -6.92
N THR A 60 12.22 -52.69 -7.31
CA THR A 60 13.07 -52.89 -8.50
C THR A 60 14.07 -54.03 -8.30
N ASN A 61 14.56 -54.24 -7.09
CA ASN A 61 15.45 -55.36 -6.77
C ASN A 61 14.72 -56.71 -6.81
N THR A 62 13.48 -56.80 -6.32
CA THR A 62 12.69 -58.04 -6.43
C THR A 62 12.35 -58.40 -7.87
N GLN A 63 12.07 -57.41 -8.74
CA GLN A 63 11.79 -57.68 -10.17
C GLN A 63 13.01 -58.19 -10.93
N LYS A 64 14.22 -57.71 -10.63
CA LYS A 64 15.46 -58.17 -11.28
C LYS A 64 15.76 -59.65 -11.01
N HIS A 65 15.34 -60.18 -9.85
CA HIS A 65 15.55 -61.59 -9.52
C HIS A 65 14.62 -62.56 -10.25
N HIS A 66 13.49 -62.10 -10.82
CA HIS A 66 12.55 -62.97 -11.54
C HIS A 66 12.88 -63.20 -13.02
N HIS A 67 13.89 -62.54 -13.59
CA HIS A 67 14.23 -62.68 -15.02
C HIS A 67 15.44 -63.57 -15.33
N ILE A 68 16.08 -64.19 -14.34
CA ILE A 68 17.14 -65.18 -14.59
C ILE A 68 16.50 -66.57 -14.70
N LEU A 69 15.94 -66.87 -15.87
CA LEU A 69 15.63 -68.24 -16.26
C LEU A 69 16.94 -68.94 -16.65
N PRO A 70 17.29 -70.10 -16.06
CA PRO A 70 18.45 -70.85 -16.49
C PRO A 70 18.16 -71.50 -17.84
N SER A 71 18.88 -71.06 -18.88
CA SER A 71 19.00 -71.80 -20.12
C SER A 71 19.63 -73.16 -19.82
N LYS A 72 18.92 -74.22 -20.23
CA LYS A 72 19.34 -75.62 -20.18
C LYS A 72 20.81 -75.79 -20.60
N GLU A 73 21.62 -76.43 -19.76
CA GLU A 73 22.35 -77.64 -20.18
C GLU A 73 23.09 -78.35 -19.03
N SER A 74 22.99 -79.68 -19.09
CA SER A 74 23.88 -80.69 -18.52
C SER A 74 23.89 -80.95 -17.00
N ALA A 75 23.62 -82.22 -16.70
CA ALA A 75 23.60 -82.83 -15.40
C ALA A 75 25.01 -82.92 -14.77
N SER A 76 25.15 -82.42 -13.54
CA SER A 76 25.89 -83.10 -12.47
C SER A 76 25.54 -82.48 -11.11
N ALA A 77 25.61 -83.31 -10.08
CA ALA A 77 25.01 -83.19 -8.74
C ALA A 77 25.04 -81.79 -8.05
N PRO A 78 23.95 -81.39 -7.37
CA PRO A 78 23.90 -80.13 -6.63
C PRO A 78 24.44 -80.29 -5.20
N PRO A 79 25.18 -79.29 -4.67
CA PRO A 79 25.41 -79.17 -3.24
C PRO A 79 24.17 -78.60 -2.55
N SER A 80 23.86 -79.13 -1.38
CA SER A 80 22.75 -78.74 -0.52
C SER A 80 22.88 -77.28 -0.08
N ILE A 81 22.18 -76.37 -0.77
CA ILE A 81 22.04 -74.97 -0.35
C ILE A 81 20.88 -74.90 0.63
N SER A 82 21.23 -74.55 1.86
CA SER A 82 20.34 -74.33 3.00
C SER A 82 19.18 -73.40 2.65
N TYR A 83 17.99 -73.87 3.00
CA TYR A 83 16.70 -73.23 2.94
C TYR A 83 16.73 -71.81 3.54
N LEU A 84 16.81 -70.78 2.68
CA LEU A 84 16.40 -69.44 3.05
C LEU A 84 14.88 -69.45 3.17
N SER A 85 14.40 -69.37 4.40
CA SER A 85 12.98 -69.25 4.73
C SER A 85 12.34 -68.18 3.85
N PRO A 86 11.21 -68.46 3.17
CA PRO A 86 10.51 -67.46 2.39
C PRO A 86 10.15 -66.31 3.33
N ILE A 87 10.72 -65.14 3.06
CA ILE A 87 10.35 -63.91 3.73
C ILE A 87 8.89 -63.68 3.35
N ASN A 88 7.98 -64.03 4.26
CA ASN A 88 6.56 -63.66 4.19
C ASN A 88 6.48 -62.14 4.32
N LEU A 89 6.76 -61.45 3.22
CA LEU A 89 6.41 -60.05 3.07
C LEU A 89 4.88 -59.97 3.12
N PRO A 90 4.30 -59.11 3.97
CA PRO A 90 2.86 -58.95 4.04
C PRO A 90 2.33 -58.63 2.63
N PRO A 91 1.18 -59.19 2.23
CA PRO A 91 0.60 -58.94 0.92
C PRO A 91 0.48 -57.43 0.69
N ILE A 92 0.82 -56.96 -0.50
CA ILE A 92 0.79 -55.53 -0.90
C ILE A 92 -0.57 -54.84 -0.59
N GLY A 93 -1.64 -55.61 -0.37
CA GLY A 93 -2.93 -55.12 0.13
C GLY A 93 -2.94 -54.57 1.56
N GLU A 94 -1.94 -54.89 2.40
CA GLU A 94 -1.73 -54.24 3.71
C GLU A 94 -0.87 -52.97 3.62
N LEU A 95 -0.29 -52.70 2.44
CA LEU A 95 0.56 -51.54 2.19
C LEU A 95 -0.32 -50.31 1.87
N ILE A 96 -0.99 -49.81 2.91
CA ILE A 96 -1.79 -48.57 2.91
C ILE A 96 -3.03 -48.66 2.01
N ASP A 97 -4.20 -48.83 2.65
CA ASP A 97 -5.50 -48.74 1.98
C ASP A 97 -5.62 -47.39 1.25
N TYR A 98 -5.60 -47.45 -0.08
CA TYR A 98 -5.76 -46.28 -0.96
C TYR A 98 -7.02 -45.48 -0.61
N GLN A 99 -8.09 -46.14 -0.15
CA GLN A 99 -9.31 -45.46 0.29
C GLN A 99 -9.08 -44.64 1.56
N SER A 100 -8.25 -45.13 2.49
CA SER A 100 -7.87 -44.38 3.68
C SER A 100 -7.02 -43.15 3.33
N ILE A 101 -6.13 -43.23 2.34
CA ILE A 101 -5.37 -42.06 1.87
C ILE A 101 -6.31 -41.03 1.25
N MET A 102 -7.18 -41.46 0.33
CA MET A 102 -8.13 -40.55 -0.33
C MET A 102 -9.05 -39.85 0.68
N ARG A 103 -9.57 -40.60 1.66
CA ARG A 103 -10.38 -40.03 2.75
C ARG A 103 -9.61 -38.98 3.55
N ARG A 104 -8.31 -39.23 3.82
CA ARG A 104 -7.46 -38.28 4.54
C ARG A 104 -7.18 -37.02 3.72
N VAL A 105 -6.96 -37.16 2.41
CA VAL A 105 -6.78 -36.01 1.50
C VAL A 105 -8.04 -35.14 1.49
N GLU A 106 -9.21 -35.72 1.30
CA GLU A 106 -10.50 -35.00 1.32
C GLU A 106 -10.76 -34.29 2.67
N GLU A 107 -10.37 -34.92 3.78
CA GLU A 107 -10.45 -34.30 5.11
C GLU A 107 -9.52 -33.08 5.22
N LEU A 108 -8.28 -33.20 4.76
CA LEU A 108 -7.31 -32.11 4.78
C LEU A 108 -7.74 -30.94 3.88
N GLU A 109 -8.33 -31.22 2.72
CA GLU A 109 -8.90 -30.21 1.84
C GLU A 109 -10.04 -29.45 2.52
N ARG A 110 -10.99 -30.17 3.15
CA ARG A 110 -12.08 -29.54 3.92
C ARG A 110 -11.55 -28.69 5.08
N ASN A 111 -10.57 -29.20 5.81
CA ASN A 111 -9.95 -28.47 6.92
C ASN A 111 -9.22 -27.21 6.44
N SER A 112 -8.53 -27.27 5.29
CA SER A 112 -7.87 -26.12 4.66
C SER A 112 -8.88 -25.04 4.26
N ILE A 113 -10.01 -25.42 3.67
CA ILE A 113 -11.10 -24.49 3.30
C ILE A 113 -11.65 -23.79 4.55
N LEU A 114 -11.93 -24.54 5.62
CA LEU A 114 -12.43 -23.98 6.88
C LEU A 114 -11.43 -23.00 7.52
N ALA A 115 -10.15 -23.35 7.54
CA ALA A 115 -9.09 -22.49 8.06
C ALA A 115 -8.96 -21.18 7.26
N ASN A 116 -9.04 -21.26 5.93
CA ASN A 116 -9.00 -20.08 5.07
C ASN A 116 -10.23 -19.17 5.27
N HIS A 117 -11.41 -19.76 5.45
CA HIS A 117 -12.63 -19.01 5.76
C HIS A 117 -12.49 -18.26 7.09
N GLU A 118 -12.00 -18.92 8.13
CA GLU A 118 -11.76 -18.33 9.45
C GLU A 118 -10.72 -17.21 9.39
N LEU A 119 -9.63 -17.41 8.68
CA LEU A 119 -8.61 -16.39 8.46
C LEU A 119 -9.17 -15.18 7.71
N GLY A 120 -10.07 -15.40 6.75
CA GLY A 120 -10.82 -14.34 6.09
C GLY A 120 -11.73 -13.56 7.05
N ARG A 121 -12.40 -14.24 7.98
CA ARG A 121 -13.21 -13.61 9.03
C ARG A 121 -12.36 -12.73 9.95
N LEU A 122 -11.27 -13.26 10.47
CA LEU A 122 -10.35 -12.53 11.35
C LEU A 122 -9.71 -11.32 10.67
N ARG A 123 -9.37 -11.42 9.37
CA ARG A 123 -8.89 -10.27 8.59
C ARG A 123 -9.92 -9.14 8.51
N ARG A 124 -11.20 -9.47 8.31
CA ARG A 124 -12.27 -8.47 8.28
C ARG A 124 -12.47 -7.82 9.65
N GLU A 125 -12.49 -8.60 10.72
CA GLU A 125 -12.59 -8.07 12.09
C GLU A 125 -11.40 -7.17 12.46
N ASN A 126 -10.19 -7.52 12.02
CA ASN A 126 -9.00 -6.70 12.25
C ASN A 126 -9.10 -5.34 11.53
N VAL A 127 -9.58 -5.33 10.29
CA VAL A 127 -9.83 -4.07 9.56
C VAL A 127 -10.86 -3.21 10.29
N ASP A 128 -11.99 -3.79 10.72
CA ASP A 128 -13.03 -3.08 11.47
C ASP A 128 -12.50 -2.53 12.82
N LEU A 129 -11.68 -3.29 13.54
CA LEU A 129 -11.01 -2.80 14.75
C LEU A 129 -10.04 -1.66 14.46
N ASN A 130 -9.28 -1.75 13.37
CA ASN A 130 -8.35 -0.69 12.95
C ASN A 130 -9.09 0.62 12.62
N ASP A 131 -10.29 0.54 12.07
CA ASP A 131 -11.15 1.71 11.81
C ASP A 131 -11.75 2.29 13.10
N LYS A 132 -11.99 1.45 14.12
CA LYS A 132 -12.53 1.86 15.43
C LYS A 132 -11.49 2.45 16.38
N ILE A 133 -10.22 2.03 16.30
CA ILE A 133 -9.14 2.53 17.17
C ILE A 133 -9.02 4.07 17.12
N PRO A 134 -8.98 4.74 15.95
CA PRO A 134 -8.94 6.20 15.87
C PRO A 134 -10.13 6.87 16.57
N LEU A 135 -11.33 6.29 16.47
CA LEU A 135 -12.53 6.83 17.12
C LEU A 135 -12.42 6.77 18.64
N LEU A 136 -11.92 5.66 19.18
CA LEU A 136 -11.68 5.51 20.62
C LEU A 136 -10.63 6.50 21.12
N VAL A 137 -9.52 6.67 20.38
CA VAL A 137 -8.49 7.66 20.69
C VAL A 137 -9.09 9.08 20.71
N GLN A 138 -9.96 9.40 19.75
CA GLN A 138 -10.60 10.71 19.69
C GLN A 138 -11.60 10.94 20.84
N VAL A 139 -12.35 9.92 21.24
CA VAL A 139 -13.26 9.99 22.40
C VAL A 139 -12.47 10.25 23.68
N GLU A 140 -11.38 9.53 23.91
CA GLU A 140 -10.52 9.73 25.10
C GLU A 140 -9.94 11.14 25.13
N VAL A 141 -9.44 11.64 24.00
CA VAL A 141 -8.87 12.98 23.91
C VAL A 141 -9.93 14.07 24.15
N ASN A 142 -11.14 13.89 23.62
CA ASN A 142 -12.27 14.78 23.91
C ASN A 142 -12.65 14.77 25.38
N LEU A 143 -12.56 13.61 26.05
CA LEU A 143 -12.83 13.48 27.48
C LEU A 143 -11.77 14.24 28.30
N GLN A 144 -10.50 14.12 27.93
CA GLN A 144 -9.40 14.85 28.56
C GLN A 144 -9.53 16.36 28.36
N LEU A 145 -9.87 16.81 27.14
CA LEU A 145 -10.12 18.23 26.86
C LEU A 145 -11.29 18.80 27.68
N LYS A 146 -12.37 18.03 27.86
CA LYS A 146 -13.49 18.44 28.72
C LYS A 146 -13.06 18.58 30.18
N LYS A 147 -12.27 17.64 30.70
CA LYS A 147 -11.70 17.71 32.06
C LYS A 147 -10.84 18.97 32.22
N PHE A 148 -9.94 19.21 31.28
CA PHE A 148 -9.07 20.38 31.28
C PHE A 148 -9.82 21.71 31.20
N LYS A 149 -10.82 21.83 30.31
CA LYS A 149 -11.68 23.02 30.23
C LYS A 149 -12.44 23.29 31.53
N LYS A 150 -12.94 22.24 32.19
CA LYS A 150 -13.64 22.35 33.47
C LYS A 150 -12.71 22.84 34.58
N GLU A 151 -11.44 22.45 34.54
CA GLU A 151 -10.42 22.88 35.50
C GLU A 151 -10.04 24.35 35.30
N ILE A 152 -9.84 24.79 34.05
CA ILE A 152 -9.60 26.21 33.73
C ILE A 152 -10.78 27.08 34.18
N SER A 153 -12.01 26.65 33.90
CA SER A 153 -13.20 27.42 34.26
C SER A 153 -13.38 27.62 35.77
N LYS A 154 -12.80 26.75 36.60
CA LYS A 154 -12.84 26.90 38.06
C LYS A 154 -11.83 27.91 38.59
N ASN A 155 -10.75 28.14 37.86
CA ASN A 155 -9.63 28.95 38.30
C ASN A 155 -9.55 30.33 37.62
N LEU A 156 -10.48 30.65 36.69
CA LEU A 156 -10.48 31.94 36.00
C LEU A 156 -11.28 32.98 36.81
N PRO A 157 -10.64 34.02 37.38
CA PRO A 157 -11.33 35.10 38.05
C PRO A 157 -12.24 35.84 37.05
N SER A 158 -13.51 36.00 37.46
CA SER A 158 -14.58 36.69 36.73
C SER A 158 -14.25 38.19 36.56
N SER A 159 -13.43 38.51 35.55
CA SER A 159 -13.12 39.89 35.17
C SER A 159 -13.68 40.16 33.78
N HIS A 160 -14.52 41.20 33.68
CA HIS A 160 -15.31 41.56 32.49
C HIS A 160 -14.50 41.65 31.19
N PRO A 161 -15.07 41.21 30.04
CA PRO A 161 -14.36 41.19 28.77
C PRO A 161 -14.34 42.59 28.13
N SER A 162 -13.17 43.21 28.08
CA SER A 162 -12.92 44.41 27.26
C SER A 162 -12.49 44.01 25.84
N SER A 163 -13.04 44.69 24.84
CA SER A 163 -13.18 44.27 23.44
C SER A 163 -11.92 44.19 22.55
N ASN A 164 -10.75 43.79 23.05
CA ASN A 164 -9.48 43.77 22.26
C ASN A 164 -8.83 42.39 22.03
N TYR A 165 -9.53 41.26 22.25
CA TYR A 165 -8.92 39.91 22.31
C TYR A 165 -8.61 39.19 20.98
N LEU A 166 -8.95 39.75 19.81
CA LEU A 166 -8.78 39.06 18.53
C LEU A 166 -7.31 38.86 18.08
N SER A 167 -6.37 39.67 18.59
CA SER A 167 -4.93 39.44 18.36
C SER A 167 -4.37 38.35 19.26
N SER A 168 -4.77 38.33 20.54
CA SER A 168 -4.23 37.41 21.56
C SER A 168 -4.64 35.96 21.34
N GLN A 169 -5.77 35.69 20.69
CA GLN A 169 -6.23 34.32 20.47
C GLN A 169 -5.37 33.54 19.47
N ARG A 170 -4.73 34.23 18.51
CA ARG A 170 -3.87 33.58 17.50
C ARG A 170 -2.58 33.00 18.08
N ASP A 171 -2.04 33.62 19.13
CA ASP A 171 -0.82 33.15 19.76
C ASP A 171 -1.09 31.87 20.57
N THR A 172 -2.26 31.79 21.22
CA THR A 172 -2.63 30.61 22.03
C THR A 172 -2.77 29.31 21.21
N ASP A 173 -3.18 29.40 19.95
CA ASP A 173 -3.31 28.22 19.07
C ASP A 173 -1.94 27.69 18.65
N PHE A 174 -0.96 28.57 18.42
CA PHE A 174 0.42 28.15 18.13
C PHE A 174 1.14 27.60 19.35
N ASP A 175 0.89 28.14 20.54
CA ASP A 175 1.44 27.61 21.79
C ASP A 175 0.95 26.17 22.05
N GLN A 176 -0.33 25.91 21.79
CA GLN A 176 -0.91 24.56 21.90
C GLN A 176 -0.27 23.60 20.90
N LEU A 177 -0.18 24.00 19.62
CA LEU A 177 0.46 23.19 18.57
C LEU A 177 1.93 22.91 18.90
N HIS A 178 2.67 23.94 19.31
CA HIS A 178 4.08 23.84 19.69
C HIS A 178 4.27 22.89 20.88
N THR A 179 3.41 22.98 21.89
CA THR A 179 3.41 22.08 23.04
C THR A 179 3.15 20.62 22.64
N GLN A 180 2.19 20.39 21.74
CA GLN A 180 1.91 19.04 21.22
C GLN A 180 3.10 18.48 20.42
N ILE A 181 3.75 19.31 19.61
CA ILE A 181 4.95 18.93 18.85
C ILE A 181 6.09 18.56 19.80
N LYS A 182 6.33 19.35 20.86
CA LYS A 182 7.35 19.05 21.88
C LYS A 182 7.07 17.72 22.57
N LYS A 183 5.83 17.48 23.00
CA LYS A 183 5.42 16.18 23.57
C LYS A 183 5.71 15.03 22.62
N ILE A 184 5.35 15.13 21.35
CA ILE A 184 5.62 14.08 20.35
C ILE A 184 7.13 13.86 20.16
N TYR A 185 7.93 14.92 20.26
CA TYR A 185 9.38 14.83 20.12
C TYR A 185 10.05 14.06 21.24
N ASP A 186 9.65 14.30 22.49
CA ASP A 186 10.21 13.64 23.67
C ASP A 186 10.05 12.11 23.61
N TYR A 187 9.01 11.62 22.92
CA TYR A 187 8.74 10.18 22.73
C TYR A 187 9.31 9.58 21.44
N LYS A 188 10.44 10.10 20.92
CA LYS A 188 11.10 9.67 19.67
C LYS A 188 10.30 10.09 18.44
N ALA A 189 10.51 11.34 18.00
CA ALA A 189 9.89 11.88 16.79
C ALA A 189 10.08 10.98 15.56
N SER A 190 8.95 10.52 15.02
CA SER A 190 8.85 9.82 13.75
C SER A 190 7.70 10.44 12.93
N LEU A 191 7.74 10.27 11.60
CA LEU A 191 6.66 10.77 10.74
C LEU A 191 5.29 10.19 11.14
N LYS A 192 5.26 8.92 11.55
CA LYS A 192 4.04 8.25 12.05
C LYS A 192 3.44 8.98 13.25
N ASN A 193 4.26 9.43 14.19
CA ASN A 193 3.79 10.15 15.37
C ASN A 193 3.36 11.58 15.03
N ILE A 194 4.02 12.23 14.07
CA ILE A 194 3.67 13.58 13.64
C ILE A 194 2.38 13.60 12.81
N ARG A 195 2.04 12.52 12.10
CA ARG A 195 0.75 12.39 11.38
C ARG A 195 -0.46 12.59 12.28
N TYR A 196 -0.36 12.32 13.59
CA TYR A 196 -1.44 12.61 14.53
C TYR A 196 -1.86 14.09 14.55
N LEU A 197 -0.95 15.02 14.23
CA LEU A 197 -1.26 16.45 14.17
C LEU A 197 -2.36 16.77 13.13
N LYS A 198 -2.49 15.97 12.07
CA LYS A 198 -3.53 16.13 11.04
C LYS A 198 -4.95 16.01 11.61
N HIS A 199 -5.13 15.28 12.71
CA HIS A 199 -6.45 15.11 13.34
C HIS A 199 -6.86 16.28 14.21
N TYR A 200 -5.90 17.07 14.69
CA TYR A 200 -6.15 18.16 15.64
C TYR A 200 -6.10 19.55 14.99
N PHE A 201 -5.31 19.69 13.93
CA PHE A 201 -5.05 20.98 13.31
C PHE A 201 -5.40 20.95 11.84
N SER A 202 -6.03 22.03 11.36
CA SER A 202 -6.30 22.18 9.93
C SER A 202 -4.99 22.39 9.15
N ASN A 203 -5.00 22.04 7.86
CA ASN A 203 -3.87 22.22 6.96
C ASN A 203 -3.34 23.67 7.00
N ASP A 204 -4.26 24.63 7.01
CA ASP A 204 -3.95 26.05 7.06
C ASP A 204 -3.27 26.45 8.39
N HIS A 205 -3.70 25.89 9.54
CA HIS A 205 -3.01 26.11 10.81
C HIS A 205 -1.58 25.56 10.77
N LEU A 206 -1.36 24.36 10.24
CA LEU A 206 -0.02 23.78 10.12
C LEU A 206 0.89 24.61 9.19
N ILE A 207 0.36 25.09 8.06
CA ILE A 207 1.11 25.93 7.12
C ILE A 207 1.44 27.28 7.75
N ARG A 208 0.49 27.93 8.42
CA ARG A 208 0.74 29.19 9.14
C ARG A 208 1.76 28.99 10.27
N TYR A 209 1.70 27.87 10.97
CA TYR A 209 2.69 27.52 11.99
C TYR A 209 4.11 27.48 11.44
N THR A 210 4.34 26.96 10.23
CA THR A 210 5.68 26.97 9.60
C THR A 210 6.26 28.36 9.31
N LYS A 211 5.44 29.42 9.44
CA LYS A 211 5.84 30.82 9.28
C LYS A 211 6.05 31.53 10.62
N SER A 212 5.87 30.84 11.75
CA SER A 212 5.94 31.40 13.11
C SER A 212 7.32 31.27 13.75
N GLU A 213 7.61 32.10 14.75
CA GLU A 213 8.82 32.00 15.57
C GLU A 213 8.90 30.67 16.34
N HIS A 214 7.75 30.15 16.78
CA HIS A 214 7.64 28.83 17.40
C HIS A 214 8.14 27.70 16.51
N PHE A 215 7.95 27.80 15.20
CA PHE A 215 8.51 26.82 14.28
C PHE A 215 10.02 27.00 14.11
N ASN A 216 10.50 28.24 14.08
CA ASN A 216 11.92 28.55 13.97
C ASN A 216 12.73 28.05 15.17
N SER A 217 12.13 27.97 16.36
CA SER A 217 12.76 27.44 17.58
C SER A 217 12.82 25.90 17.64
N LEU A 218 12.17 25.18 16.72
CA LEU A 218 12.26 23.72 16.65
C LEU A 218 13.61 23.26 16.09
N SER A 219 13.98 22.01 16.39
CA SER A 219 15.15 21.37 15.77
C SER A 219 14.89 21.08 14.29
N GLU A 220 15.95 21.10 13.47
CA GLU A 220 15.85 20.87 12.01
C GLU A 220 15.18 19.54 11.65
N LYS A 221 15.40 18.51 12.46
CA LYS A 221 14.74 17.21 12.30
C LYS A 221 13.21 17.33 12.40
N ILE A 222 12.70 18.06 13.41
CA ILE A 222 11.26 18.26 13.59
C ILE A 222 10.71 19.15 12.47
N LYS A 223 11.41 20.23 12.13
CA LYS A 223 11.03 21.12 11.01
C LYS A 223 10.88 20.32 9.72
N ARG A 224 11.83 19.44 9.41
CA ARG A 224 11.78 18.52 8.26
C ARG A 224 10.55 17.62 8.32
N LEU A 225 10.26 17.00 9.46
CA LEU A 225 9.10 16.11 9.60
C LEU A 225 7.75 16.85 9.45
N ILE A 226 7.62 18.06 9.99
CA ILE A 226 6.42 18.89 9.83
C ILE A 226 6.27 19.30 8.36
N ASN A 227 7.36 19.73 7.71
CA ASN A 227 7.33 20.07 6.29
C ASN A 227 6.96 18.86 5.40
N LEU A 228 7.45 17.67 5.74
CA LEU A 228 7.07 16.42 5.08
C LEU A 228 5.59 16.10 5.29
N LEU A 229 5.06 16.26 6.50
CA LEU A 229 3.63 16.08 6.78
C LEU A 229 2.78 17.02 5.91
N ILE A 230 3.14 18.31 5.85
CA ILE A 230 2.41 19.28 5.03
C ILE A 230 2.51 18.92 3.55
N TYR A 231 3.70 18.50 3.08
CA TYR A 231 3.88 18.03 1.71
C TYR A 231 2.98 16.83 1.40
N GLU A 232 2.91 15.85 2.29
CA GLU A 232 2.05 14.66 2.14
C GLU A 232 0.57 15.06 2.03
N ILE A 233 0.11 15.91 2.96
CA ILE A 233 -1.27 16.43 2.99
C ILE A 233 -1.62 17.13 1.67
N LEU A 234 -0.79 18.07 1.22
CA LEU A 234 -1.05 18.84 0.00
C LEU A 234 -0.89 17.99 -1.27
N SER A 235 0.01 17.00 -1.27
CA SER A 235 0.17 16.07 -2.39
C SER A 235 -1.04 15.15 -2.54
N ASP A 236 -1.62 14.69 -1.44
CA ASP A 236 -2.81 13.83 -1.46
C ASP A 236 -4.02 14.55 -2.07
N GLU A 237 -4.13 15.87 -1.91
CA GLU A 237 -5.16 16.65 -2.59
C GLU A 237 -5.12 16.50 -4.11
N PHE A 238 -3.96 16.24 -4.72
CA PHE A 238 -3.87 15.97 -6.16
C PHE A 238 -4.20 14.53 -6.56
N ARG A 239 -4.22 13.60 -5.60
CA ARG A 239 -4.62 12.20 -5.83
C ARG A 239 -6.12 12.04 -5.80
N LEU A 240 -6.80 12.82 -4.95
CA LEU A 240 -8.24 12.80 -4.82
C LEU A 240 -8.92 13.36 -6.09
N GLU A 241 -10.11 12.86 -6.41
CA GLU A 241 -10.93 13.38 -7.51
C GLU A 241 -11.57 14.74 -7.18
N SER A 242 -11.55 15.15 -5.91
CA SER A 242 -12.11 16.43 -5.47
C SER A 242 -11.47 17.61 -6.20
N LEU A 243 -12.32 18.41 -6.84
CA LEU A 243 -11.95 19.60 -7.60
C LEU A 243 -11.83 20.84 -6.70
N LYS A 244 -11.20 20.70 -5.54
CA LYS A 244 -10.91 21.81 -4.64
C LYS A 244 -9.52 21.65 -4.04
N LEU A 245 -8.77 22.74 -4.05
CA LEU A 245 -7.48 22.88 -3.37
C LEU A 245 -7.70 23.62 -2.05
N SER A 246 -7.04 23.19 -0.98
CA SER A 246 -7.20 23.82 0.34
C SER A 246 -6.40 25.12 0.48
N GLN A 247 -5.32 25.25 -0.30
CA GLN A 247 -4.40 26.39 -0.29
C GLN A 247 -4.40 27.18 -1.61
N LYS A 248 -3.74 28.34 -1.60
CA LYS A 248 -3.43 29.11 -2.82
C LYS A 248 -2.30 28.45 -3.63
N LEU A 249 -2.26 28.68 -4.94
CA LEU A 249 -1.31 28.04 -5.86
C LEU A 249 0.15 28.30 -5.48
N GLU A 250 0.45 29.47 -4.94
CA GLU A 250 1.80 29.87 -4.54
C GLU A 250 2.39 28.95 -3.47
N GLU A 251 1.56 28.40 -2.57
CA GLU A 251 2.04 27.49 -1.52
C GLU A 251 2.41 26.11 -2.10
N TYR A 252 1.72 25.64 -3.14
CA TYR A 252 2.07 24.40 -3.84
C TYR A 252 3.33 24.55 -4.68
N ILE A 253 3.47 25.71 -5.34
CA ILE A 253 4.67 26.08 -6.10
C ILE A 253 5.88 26.13 -5.16
N LYS A 254 5.78 26.88 -4.06
CA LYS A 254 6.85 27.03 -3.06
C LYS A 254 7.35 25.68 -2.51
N ARG A 255 6.48 24.67 -2.48
CA ARG A 255 6.78 23.32 -1.99
C ARG A 255 7.17 22.34 -3.09
N ASN A 256 7.37 22.81 -4.32
CA ASN A 256 7.69 22.00 -5.49
C ASN A 256 6.67 20.88 -5.77
N LEU A 257 5.41 21.08 -5.37
CA LEU A 257 4.32 20.13 -5.67
C LEU A 257 3.87 20.27 -7.12
N ILE A 258 3.85 21.49 -7.62
CA ILE A 258 3.51 21.83 -9.00
C ILE A 258 4.61 22.72 -9.58
N PRO A 259 4.88 22.62 -10.89
CA PRO A 259 5.86 23.49 -11.53
C PRO A 259 5.37 24.95 -11.57
N GLU A 260 6.33 25.87 -11.50
CA GLU A 260 6.11 27.28 -11.84
C GLU A 260 5.69 27.42 -13.31
N LEU A 261 4.85 28.41 -13.59
CA LEU A 261 4.45 28.70 -14.97
C LEU A 261 5.65 29.28 -15.74
N PRO A 262 5.99 28.73 -16.92
CA PRO A 262 7.03 29.31 -17.76
C PRO A 262 6.68 30.74 -18.18
N ASN A 263 7.71 31.55 -18.42
CA ASN A 263 7.55 32.90 -18.95
C ASN A 263 6.63 32.90 -20.18
N GLY A 264 5.63 33.79 -20.16
CA GLY A 264 4.65 33.92 -21.23
C GLY A 264 3.40 33.05 -21.10
N CYS A 265 3.36 32.06 -20.19
CA CYS A 265 2.14 31.31 -19.87
C CYS A 265 1.35 32.02 -18.76
N LYS A 266 0.07 32.30 -19.00
CA LYS A 266 -0.83 32.96 -18.02
C LYS A 266 -1.67 31.97 -17.20
N SER A 267 -1.76 30.72 -17.63
CA SER A 267 -2.58 29.69 -17.01
C SER A 267 -1.96 28.31 -17.16
N TYR A 268 -2.36 27.36 -16.33
CA TYR A 268 -1.97 25.96 -16.49
C TYR A 268 -2.57 25.32 -17.74
N THR A 269 -3.71 25.84 -18.22
CA THR A 269 -4.31 25.47 -19.51
C THR A 269 -3.39 25.80 -20.67
N GLU A 270 -2.82 27.01 -20.72
CA GLU A 270 -1.80 27.37 -21.73
C GLU A 270 -0.53 26.53 -21.57
N PHE A 271 -0.12 26.28 -20.32
CA PHE A 271 1.08 25.53 -20.02
C PHE A 271 1.01 24.07 -20.50
N GLU A 272 -0.15 23.41 -20.48
CA GLU A 272 -0.31 22.03 -20.98
C GLU A 272 0.08 21.89 -22.46
N TYR A 273 -0.11 22.93 -23.27
CA TYR A 273 0.27 22.94 -24.69
C TYR A 273 1.72 23.41 -24.93
N ASN A 274 2.42 23.89 -23.90
CA ASN A 274 3.79 24.37 -24.00
C ASN A 274 4.77 23.19 -24.18
N LYS A 275 5.86 23.39 -24.93
CA LYS A 275 6.93 22.38 -25.10
C LYS A 275 7.53 21.95 -23.75
N ALA A 276 7.63 22.87 -22.78
CA ALA A 276 8.14 22.60 -21.43
C ALA A 276 7.34 21.52 -20.70
N PHE A 277 6.02 21.40 -20.96
CA PHE A 277 5.17 20.37 -20.35
C PHE A 277 5.64 18.95 -20.68
N LYS A 278 6.21 18.73 -21.88
CA LYS A 278 6.71 17.41 -22.30
C LYS A 278 7.87 16.92 -21.42
N PHE A 279 8.62 17.83 -20.80
CA PHE A 279 9.76 17.50 -19.95
C PHE A 279 9.38 17.25 -18.48
N LEU A 280 8.13 17.50 -18.09
CA LEU A 280 7.67 17.21 -16.73
C LEU A 280 7.62 15.71 -16.44
N SER A 281 7.85 15.35 -15.17
CA SER A 281 7.65 13.99 -14.67
C SER A 281 6.19 13.54 -14.84
N LYS A 282 5.94 12.21 -14.88
CA LYS A 282 4.59 11.65 -14.97
C LYS A 282 3.66 12.20 -13.86
N MET A 283 4.20 12.35 -12.66
CA MET A 283 3.46 12.88 -11.51
C MET A 283 3.14 14.38 -11.67
N GLN A 284 4.11 15.20 -12.07
CA GLN A 284 3.86 16.62 -12.34
C GLN A 284 2.85 16.83 -13.47
N LYS A 285 2.94 16.07 -14.56
CA LYS A 285 1.95 16.10 -15.65
C LYS A 285 0.53 15.81 -15.15
N LYS A 286 0.36 14.79 -14.30
CA LYS A 286 -0.95 14.49 -13.68
C LYS A 286 -1.47 15.66 -12.83
N ARG A 287 -0.60 16.27 -12.02
CA ARG A 287 -0.96 17.42 -11.18
C ARG A 287 -1.37 18.64 -12.02
N VAL A 288 -0.60 18.97 -13.05
CA VAL A 288 -0.92 20.06 -13.99
C VAL A 288 -2.24 19.80 -14.69
N LYS A 289 -2.50 18.59 -15.20
CA LYS A 289 -3.79 18.23 -15.80
C LYS A 289 -4.97 18.43 -14.86
N LYS A 290 -4.80 18.15 -13.57
CA LYS A 290 -5.82 18.45 -12.57
C LYS A 290 -6.06 19.96 -12.43
N LEU A 291 -5.01 20.78 -12.44
CA LEU A 291 -5.13 22.24 -12.43
C LEU A 291 -5.87 22.78 -13.66
N VAL A 292 -5.60 22.24 -14.85
CA VAL A 292 -6.34 22.59 -16.08
C VAL A 292 -7.84 22.33 -15.92
N ARG A 293 -8.21 21.18 -15.35
CA ARG A 293 -9.63 20.87 -15.06
C ARG A 293 -10.23 21.87 -14.06
N LEU A 294 -9.49 22.25 -13.02
CA LEU A 294 -9.92 23.24 -12.04
C LEU A 294 -10.15 24.62 -12.67
N GLU A 295 -9.21 25.09 -13.50
CA GLU A 295 -9.32 26.35 -14.22
C GLU A 295 -10.56 26.36 -15.13
N ASN A 296 -10.76 25.28 -15.90
CA ASN A 296 -11.91 25.16 -16.79
C ASN A 296 -13.25 25.18 -16.04
N ASN A 297 -13.33 24.52 -14.88
CA ASN A 297 -14.55 24.52 -14.07
C ASN A 297 -14.85 25.89 -13.46
N ASN A 298 -13.84 26.61 -12.98
CA ASN A 298 -14.02 27.97 -12.46
C ASN A 298 -14.41 28.97 -13.56
N ASN A 299 -13.98 28.73 -14.80
CA ASN A 299 -14.35 29.55 -15.96
C ASN A 299 -15.76 29.23 -16.49
N MET A 300 -16.35 28.07 -16.18
CA MET A 300 -17.76 27.77 -16.55
C MET A 300 -18.79 28.55 -15.73
N THR A 301 -18.42 29.07 -14.55
CA THR A 301 -19.33 29.90 -13.71
C THR A 301 -19.53 31.33 -14.19
N THR A 302 -18.84 31.77 -15.25
CA THR A 302 -19.30 32.94 -16.02
C THR A 302 -20.05 32.43 -17.26
N PRO A 303 -21.35 32.72 -17.41
CA PRO A 303 -22.12 32.29 -18.58
C PRO A 303 -21.62 33.04 -19.81
N LYS A 304 -20.55 32.53 -20.44
CA LYS A 304 -20.13 32.96 -21.77
C LYS A 304 -21.12 32.39 -22.77
N ARG A 305 -22.14 33.20 -23.06
CA ARG A 305 -22.94 33.20 -24.30
C ARG A 305 -22.01 33.38 -25.52
N PHE A 306 -21.13 32.43 -25.80
CA PHE A 306 -20.32 32.42 -27.03
C PHE A 306 -19.85 31.00 -27.35
N LEU A 307 -20.80 30.08 -27.54
CA LEU A 307 -20.60 28.99 -28.49
C LEU A 307 -21.03 29.50 -29.87
N GLN A 308 -20.30 30.50 -30.38
CA GLN A 308 -20.39 30.87 -31.78
C GLN A 308 -19.22 30.23 -32.52
N LYS A 309 -19.58 29.24 -33.34
CA LYS A 309 -18.85 28.79 -34.54
C LYS A 309 -17.43 28.28 -34.30
N GLN A 310 -17.33 26.99 -33.96
CA GLN A 310 -16.57 26.05 -34.79
C GLN A 310 -17.31 24.71 -34.89
N LYS A 311 -18.46 24.72 -35.58
CA LYS A 311 -18.89 23.54 -36.32
C LYS A 311 -17.92 23.39 -37.50
N LYS A 312 -16.72 22.84 -37.26
CA LYS A 312 -16.03 22.15 -38.35
C LYS A 312 -16.89 20.93 -38.64
N SER A 313 -17.61 21.03 -39.75
CA SER A 313 -18.35 19.95 -40.36
C SER A 313 -17.38 18.83 -40.65
N TYR A 314 -17.29 17.85 -39.76
CA TYR A 314 -16.76 16.55 -40.11
C TYR A 314 -17.80 15.92 -41.04
N LYS A 315 -17.62 16.13 -42.35
CA LYS A 315 -18.21 15.24 -43.35
C LYS A 315 -17.65 13.85 -43.04
N TRP A 316 -18.44 13.03 -42.37
CA TRP A 316 -18.27 11.58 -42.46
C TRP A 316 -18.46 11.23 -43.94
N SER A 317 -17.37 11.01 -44.65
CA SER A 317 -17.43 10.24 -45.89
C SER A 317 -17.87 8.83 -45.49
N ASN A 318 -19.10 8.49 -45.85
CA ASN A 318 -19.64 7.15 -45.74
C ASN A 318 -18.71 6.19 -46.50
N ASN A 319 -17.83 5.50 -45.77
CA ASN A 319 -17.10 4.36 -46.30
C ASN A 319 -18.05 3.16 -46.30
N TYR A 320 -18.53 2.85 -47.51
CA TYR A 320 -18.98 1.57 -48.05
C TYR A 320 -19.25 0.44 -47.05
N ALA A 321 -20.51 0.28 -46.65
CA ALA A 321 -21.02 -0.99 -46.16
C ALA A 321 -21.38 -1.87 -47.37
N VAL A 322 -20.50 -2.81 -47.75
CA VAL A 322 -20.82 -3.83 -48.77
C VAL A 322 -21.53 -4.98 -48.06
N LYS A 323 -22.79 -5.22 -48.44
CA LYS A 323 -23.67 -6.23 -47.86
C LYS A 323 -23.64 -7.48 -48.75
N HIS A 324 -22.91 -8.52 -48.34
CA HIS A 324 -23.03 -9.86 -48.92
C HIS A 324 -23.56 -10.82 -47.85
N GLY A 325 -24.73 -11.43 -48.10
CA GLY A 325 -25.19 -12.59 -47.31
C GLY A 325 -25.66 -12.34 -45.87
N GLY A 326 -26.04 -11.12 -45.49
CA GLY A 326 -26.69 -10.86 -44.20
C GLY A 326 -25.77 -10.76 -42.98
N LEU A 327 -24.45 -10.82 -43.15
CA LEU A 327 -23.47 -10.54 -42.09
C LEU A 327 -22.86 -9.15 -42.29
N ILE A 328 -22.90 -8.29 -41.27
CA ILE A 328 -22.18 -7.01 -41.26
C ILE A 328 -20.83 -7.28 -40.58
N VAL A 329 -19.75 -7.26 -41.35
CA VAL A 329 -18.39 -7.33 -40.83
C VAL A 329 -17.85 -5.91 -40.75
N ILE A 330 -17.56 -5.44 -39.53
CA ILE A 330 -16.87 -4.17 -39.30
C ILE A 330 -15.38 -4.50 -39.23
N CYS A 331 -14.64 -4.28 -40.30
CA CYS A 331 -13.19 -4.39 -40.27
C CYS A 331 -12.63 -3.17 -39.52
N ALA A 332 -11.96 -3.44 -38.40
CA ALA A 332 -11.23 -2.43 -37.64
C ALA A 332 -9.75 -2.58 -37.97
N ASP A 333 -9.34 -2.04 -39.11
CA ASP A 333 -7.91 -1.95 -39.45
C ASP A 333 -7.48 -0.48 -39.57
N ASP A 334 -6.30 -0.24 -39.02
CA ASP A 334 -5.36 0.85 -39.25
C ASP A 334 -5.71 2.24 -38.71
N ILE A 335 -5.51 2.40 -37.40
CA ILE A 335 -5.14 3.70 -36.81
C ILE A 335 -3.66 3.94 -37.11
N GLU A 336 -3.38 4.60 -38.24
CA GLU A 336 -2.08 5.24 -38.46
C GLU A 336 -1.93 6.43 -37.50
N TYR A 337 -0.91 6.37 -36.65
CA TYR A 337 -0.48 7.50 -35.82
C TYR A 337 0.35 8.47 -36.68
N TYR A 338 -0.15 9.69 -36.85
CA TYR A 338 0.63 10.87 -37.26
C TYR A 338 0.75 11.87 -36.11
#